data_AF-A0A0K1JRK0-F1
#
_entry.id   AF-A0A0K1JRK0-F1
#
_cell.length_a   1.000
_cell.length_b   1.000
_cell.length_c   1.000
_cell.angle_alpha   90.00
_cell.angle_beta   90.00
_cell.angle_gamma   90.00
#
_symmetry.space_group_name_H-M   'P 1'
#
loop_
_entity.id
_entity.type
_entity.pdbx_description
1 polymer ?
#
loop_
_entity_poly.entity_id
_entity_poly.type
_entity_poly.pdbx_seq_one_letter_code
_entity_poly.pdbx_strand_id
1 'polypeptide(L)'
;MVADLGPGAPPATPDLEIDGWLAPAYVDIHCHGGGGGDFTSADTDSIRAAAAFHAEHGTGSLLASLVTGPIDDLCRQLSAIADVIEAGDTVIRGAHLEGPYLSAARCGAQNPAYLSDPDVGDFARMVDAARGTLRMITVAPERQGAAALIDAAQAAGVTVAVGHTDGTYDECSAAFAAGASVATHLFNGMRPLHHREPGPIGASLDAGAWVELINDGIHLHPATLRVVLEARPERAVLITDAIAAAGLPDGEHRLGGLAVTVKDGAARLTEGGSLAGSTLTMDDAVRRAVAADVPLPLAVAAATSHPAAAVGLTGRGSIAIGQPADLLQLSDDLAAAPVPTPAD
;
A
#
# COMPACT_ATOMS: atom_id res chain seq x y z
N MET A 1 -13.02 -13.68 16.79
CA MET A 1 -13.95 -13.36 15.68
C MET A 1 -15.11 -12.55 16.24
N VAL A 2 -15.72 -11.67 15.44
CA VAL A 2 -16.93 -10.92 15.81
C VAL A 2 -18.14 -11.86 15.80
N ALA A 3 -18.74 -12.08 16.97
CA ALA A 3 -19.88 -13.00 17.13
C ALA A 3 -21.24 -12.31 16.97
N ASP A 4 -21.35 -11.06 17.44
CA ASP A 4 -22.56 -10.26 17.37
C ASP A 4 -22.19 -8.78 17.22
N LEU A 5 -23.09 -7.98 16.65
CA LEU A 5 -22.93 -6.54 16.45
C LEU A 5 -24.30 -5.89 16.40
N GLY A 6 -24.54 -4.91 17.26
CA GLY A 6 -25.80 -4.19 17.26
C GLY A 6 -25.79 -2.92 18.11
N PRO A 7 -26.77 -2.03 17.90
CA PRO A 7 -26.96 -0.86 18.77
C PRO A 7 -27.63 -1.25 20.09
N GLY A 8 -27.37 -0.48 21.15
CA GLY A 8 -28.04 -0.60 22.43
C GLY A 8 -27.13 -1.09 23.56
N ALA A 9 -27.75 -1.52 24.66
CA ALA A 9 -27.01 -2.09 25.78
C ALA A 9 -26.50 -3.50 25.43
N PRO A 10 -25.28 -3.86 25.84
CA PRO A 10 -24.77 -5.20 25.61
C PRO A 10 -25.66 -6.24 26.33
N PRO A 11 -25.83 -7.45 25.75
CA PRO A 11 -26.71 -8.48 26.31
C PRO A 11 -26.19 -9.07 27.63
N ALA A 12 -24.95 -8.76 28.01
CA ALA A 12 -24.30 -9.14 29.26
C ALA A 12 -23.37 -7.99 29.72
N THR A 13 -22.84 -8.08 30.94
CA THR A 13 -21.80 -7.16 31.42
C THR A 13 -20.55 -7.32 30.56
N PRO A 14 -19.99 -6.24 29.99
CA PRO A 14 -18.80 -6.33 29.15
C PRO A 14 -17.53 -6.56 29.97
N ASP A 15 -16.61 -7.37 29.44
CA ASP A 15 -15.26 -7.55 30.00
C ASP A 15 -14.37 -6.32 29.75
N LEU A 16 -14.64 -5.60 28.64
CA LEU A 16 -13.97 -4.37 28.25
C LEU A 16 -15.02 -3.36 27.76
N GLU A 17 -14.99 -2.17 28.35
CA GLU A 17 -15.78 -1.02 27.91
C GLU A 17 -14.84 0.01 27.30
N ILE A 18 -15.15 0.46 26.08
CA ILE A 18 -14.33 1.40 25.32
C ILE A 18 -15.10 2.71 25.19
N ASP A 19 -14.54 3.78 25.77
CA ASP A 19 -14.95 5.14 25.47
C ASP A 19 -14.32 5.58 24.14
N GLY A 20 -15.11 6.19 23.26
CA GLY A 20 -14.65 6.74 21.98
C GLY A 20 -15.00 5.88 20.76
N TRP A 21 -14.08 5.83 19.79
CA TRP A 21 -14.31 5.17 18.51
C TRP A 21 -13.65 3.80 18.45
N LEU A 22 -14.39 2.83 17.89
CA LEU A 22 -13.88 1.53 17.51
C LEU A 22 -13.83 1.44 15.99
N ALA A 23 -12.69 1.08 15.44
CA ALA A 23 -12.47 0.93 14.00
C ALA A 23 -11.92 -0.47 13.67
N PRO A 24 -12.09 -0.97 12.43
CA PRO A 24 -11.30 -2.11 11.97
C PRO A 24 -9.80 -1.76 12.00
N ALA A 25 -8.95 -2.77 12.22
CA ALA A 25 -7.52 -2.61 12.01
C ALA A 25 -7.20 -2.16 10.58
N TYR A 26 -6.19 -1.30 10.47
CA TYR A 26 -5.84 -0.72 9.18
C TYR A 26 -5.28 -1.77 8.22
N VAL A 27 -5.45 -1.49 6.93
CA VAL A 27 -4.93 -2.31 5.84
C VAL A 27 -4.03 -1.45 4.97
N ASP A 28 -2.75 -1.76 4.93
CA ASP A 28 -1.77 -1.07 4.09
C ASP A 28 -1.33 -1.95 2.93
N ILE A 29 -1.67 -1.55 1.70
CA ILE A 29 -1.39 -2.35 0.50
C ILE A 29 -0.12 -1.95 -0.22
N HIS A 30 0.59 -0.92 0.28
CA HIS A 30 1.82 -0.44 -0.31
C HIS A 30 2.77 0.11 0.77
N CYS A 31 3.72 -0.71 1.21
CA CYS A 31 4.72 -0.36 2.21
C CYS A 31 6.02 -1.13 1.95
N HIS A 32 7.18 -0.46 1.97
CA HIS A 32 8.50 -1.07 1.74
C HIS A 32 9.27 -1.40 3.02
N GLY A 33 8.92 -0.81 4.16
CA GLY A 33 9.55 -1.09 5.44
C GLY A 33 9.07 -0.19 6.58
N GLY A 34 9.74 -0.26 7.72
CA GLY A 34 9.48 0.56 8.90
C GLY A 34 10.24 0.07 10.13
N GLY A 35 10.42 0.92 11.14
CA GLY A 35 11.11 0.58 12.39
C GLY A 35 12.56 0.10 12.19
N GLY A 36 13.22 0.48 11.09
CA GLY A 36 14.53 -0.02 10.68
C GLY A 36 14.53 -1.35 9.92
N GLY A 37 13.38 -2.02 9.81
CA GLY A 37 13.19 -3.21 8.97
C GLY A 37 12.86 -2.85 7.52
N ASP A 38 13.25 -3.72 6.59
CA ASP A 38 13.18 -3.52 5.15
C ASP A 38 12.65 -4.79 4.44
N PHE A 39 11.52 -4.68 3.75
CA PHE A 39 10.95 -5.80 2.98
C PHE A 39 11.73 -6.12 1.71
N THR A 40 12.54 -5.18 1.22
CA THR A 40 13.46 -5.38 0.11
C THR A 40 14.70 -6.18 0.54
N SER A 41 14.80 -6.53 1.83
CA SER A 41 15.75 -7.54 2.30
C SER A 41 15.15 -8.95 2.21
N ALA A 42 15.95 -9.94 1.81
CA ALA A 42 15.56 -11.35 1.93
C ALA A 42 15.78 -11.89 3.37
N ASP A 43 15.88 -10.99 4.35
CA ASP A 43 16.10 -11.32 5.75
C ASP A 43 14.76 -11.32 6.51
N THR A 44 14.36 -12.49 7.01
CA THR A 44 13.08 -12.65 7.67
C THR A 44 12.95 -11.88 8.97
N ASP A 45 14.06 -11.59 9.66
CA ASP A 45 14.01 -10.84 10.92
C ASP A 45 13.77 -9.34 10.65
N SER A 46 14.42 -8.80 9.63
CA SER A 46 14.16 -7.46 9.09
C SER A 46 12.69 -7.30 8.63
N ILE A 47 12.15 -8.29 7.92
CA ILE A 47 10.74 -8.31 7.50
C ILE A 47 9.80 -8.31 8.72
N ARG A 48 10.06 -9.15 9.74
CA ARG A 48 9.23 -9.19 10.95
C ARG A 48 9.29 -7.89 11.73
N ALA A 49 10.47 -7.27 11.84
CA ALA A 49 10.64 -5.99 12.53
C ALA A 49 9.79 -4.87 11.88
N ALA A 50 9.80 -4.77 10.55
CA ALA A 50 8.96 -3.80 9.84
C ALA A 50 7.47 -4.05 10.03
N ALA A 51 7.04 -5.32 9.97
CA ALA A 51 5.64 -5.68 10.20
C ALA A 51 5.18 -5.35 11.63
N ALA A 52 6.02 -5.63 12.63
CA ALA A 52 5.74 -5.33 14.03
C ALA A 52 5.60 -3.82 14.28
N PHE A 53 6.50 -3.02 13.71
CA PHE A 53 6.41 -1.56 13.77
C PHE A 53 5.06 -1.03 13.27
N HIS A 54 4.63 -1.46 12.07
CA HIS A 54 3.34 -1.01 11.54
C HIS A 54 2.14 -1.53 12.34
N ALA A 55 2.25 -2.70 12.97
CA ALA A 55 1.22 -3.22 13.87
C ALA A 55 1.04 -2.35 15.13
N GLU A 56 2.12 -1.80 15.68
CA GLU A 56 2.07 -0.83 16.79
C GLU A 56 1.32 0.46 16.39
N HIS A 57 1.32 0.79 15.09
CA HIS A 57 0.59 1.92 14.51
C HIS A 57 -0.79 1.53 13.94
N GLY A 58 -1.34 0.40 14.36
CA GLY A 58 -2.71 -0.03 14.08
C GLY A 58 -2.91 -0.81 12.78
N THR A 59 -1.85 -1.08 12.01
CA THR A 59 -1.95 -1.91 10.80
C THR A 59 -2.14 -3.39 11.16
N GLY A 60 -3.31 -3.94 10.88
CA GLY A 60 -3.63 -5.36 11.11
C GLY A 60 -3.46 -6.25 9.88
N SER A 61 -3.34 -5.65 8.69
CA SER A 61 -3.04 -6.36 7.45
C SER A 61 -2.14 -5.51 6.56
N LEU A 62 -1.07 -6.10 6.03
CA LEU A 62 -0.08 -5.38 5.22
C LEU A 62 0.33 -6.19 3.98
N LEU A 63 0.53 -5.53 2.85
CA LEU A 63 1.31 -6.07 1.74
C LEU A 63 2.76 -5.57 1.81
N ALA A 64 3.70 -6.50 1.84
CA ALA A 64 5.12 -6.19 1.82
C ALA A 64 5.53 -5.84 0.38
N SER A 65 5.84 -4.56 0.13
CA SER A 65 6.19 -4.06 -1.20
C SER A 65 7.68 -4.21 -1.48
N LEU A 66 8.00 -4.84 -2.60
CA LEU A 66 9.34 -4.89 -3.17
C LEU A 66 9.50 -3.80 -4.22
N VAL A 67 10.71 -3.28 -4.35
CA VAL A 67 11.09 -2.33 -5.40
C VAL A 67 11.79 -3.05 -6.55
N THR A 68 11.94 -2.35 -7.67
CA THR A 68 12.62 -2.83 -8.88
C THR A 68 14.01 -3.40 -8.58
N GLY A 69 14.24 -4.65 -8.96
CA GLY A 69 15.49 -5.39 -8.77
C GLY A 69 15.68 -6.52 -9.78
N PRO A 70 16.84 -7.22 -9.75
CA PRO A 70 17.05 -8.42 -10.54
C PRO A 70 15.98 -9.49 -10.23
N ILE A 71 15.48 -10.19 -11.25
CA ILE A 71 14.40 -11.18 -11.09
C ILE A 71 14.74 -12.26 -10.06
N ASP A 72 15.99 -12.73 -10.03
CA ASP A 72 16.44 -13.73 -9.05
C ASP A 72 16.39 -13.19 -7.61
N ASP A 73 16.67 -11.91 -7.42
CA ASP A 73 16.59 -11.26 -6.10
C ASP A 73 15.14 -11.06 -5.67
N LEU A 74 14.27 -10.62 -6.58
CA LEU A 74 12.83 -10.53 -6.34
C LEU A 74 12.25 -11.90 -5.96
N CYS A 75 12.64 -12.97 -6.64
CA CYS A 75 12.22 -14.34 -6.28
C CYS A 75 12.66 -14.72 -4.85
N ARG A 76 13.89 -14.37 -4.46
CA ARG A 76 14.40 -14.63 -3.09
C ARG A 76 13.63 -13.82 -2.05
N GLN A 77 13.36 -12.55 -2.29
CA GLN A 77 12.59 -11.67 -1.40
C GLN A 77 11.14 -12.16 -1.26
N LEU A 78 10.48 -12.51 -2.36
CA LEU A 78 9.13 -13.08 -2.36
C LEU A 78 9.07 -14.39 -1.56
N SER A 79 10.08 -15.24 -1.71
CA SER A 79 10.18 -16.50 -0.94
C SER A 79 10.31 -16.22 0.56
N ALA A 80 11.12 -15.23 0.97
CA ALA A 80 11.29 -14.85 2.36
C ALA A 80 10.01 -14.24 2.97
N ILE A 81 9.27 -13.42 2.20
CA ILE A 81 7.95 -12.91 2.61
C ILE A 81 6.98 -14.07 2.80
N ALA A 82 6.94 -15.04 1.88
CA ALA A 82 6.11 -16.22 2.02
C ALA A 82 6.48 -17.05 3.25
N ASP A 83 7.77 -17.21 3.56
CA ASP A 83 8.24 -17.90 4.78
C ASP A 83 7.70 -17.22 6.06
N VAL A 84 7.71 -15.88 6.11
CA VAL A 84 7.20 -15.11 7.24
C VAL A 84 5.68 -15.25 7.38
N ILE A 85 4.94 -15.24 6.27
CA ILE A 85 3.48 -15.43 6.27
C ILE A 85 3.12 -16.85 6.74
N GLU A 86 3.82 -17.87 6.24
CA GLU A 86 3.59 -19.28 6.60
C GLU A 86 3.87 -19.58 8.08
N ALA A 87 4.79 -18.84 8.71
CA ALA A 87 5.04 -18.94 10.14
C ALA A 87 3.88 -18.44 11.03
N GLY A 88 2.99 -17.60 10.48
CA GLY A 88 1.72 -17.19 11.10
C GLY A 88 1.76 -16.04 12.10
N ASP A 89 2.94 -15.63 12.57
CA ASP A 89 3.11 -14.54 13.56
C ASP A 89 3.48 -13.21 12.88
N THR A 90 2.56 -12.70 12.07
CA THR A 90 2.76 -11.44 11.33
C THR A 90 1.43 -10.81 10.91
N VAL A 91 1.44 -9.48 10.67
CA VAL A 91 0.34 -8.75 10.01
C VAL A 91 0.44 -8.80 8.48
N ILE A 92 1.52 -9.35 7.91
CA ILE A 92 1.66 -9.46 6.46
C ILE A 92 0.62 -10.44 5.88
N ARG A 93 -0.08 -10.04 4.81
CA ARG A 93 -1.11 -10.83 4.10
C ARG A 93 -0.80 -11.07 2.62
N GLY A 94 0.35 -10.59 2.17
CA GLY A 94 0.89 -10.86 0.85
C GLY A 94 2.05 -9.95 0.49
N ALA A 95 2.49 -10.06 -0.75
CA ALA A 95 3.51 -9.21 -1.34
C ALA A 95 2.93 -8.31 -2.44
N HIS A 96 3.57 -7.16 -2.63
CA HIS A 96 3.38 -6.26 -3.76
C HIS A 96 4.70 -6.12 -4.51
N LEU A 97 4.68 -6.28 -5.84
CA LEU A 97 5.83 -5.99 -6.71
C LEU A 97 5.68 -4.61 -7.33
N GLU A 98 6.44 -3.63 -6.86
CA GLU A 98 6.50 -2.32 -7.49
C GLU A 98 7.60 -2.29 -8.56
N GLY A 99 7.24 -2.79 -9.75
CA GLY A 99 8.18 -3.06 -10.83
C GLY A 99 8.59 -4.54 -10.93
N PRO A 100 9.56 -4.87 -11.80
CA PRO A 100 10.53 -3.99 -12.48
C PRO A 100 10.02 -3.40 -13.80
N TYR A 101 8.75 -3.63 -14.15
CA TYR A 101 8.17 -3.28 -15.46
C TYR A 101 7.65 -1.84 -15.53
N LEU A 102 8.52 -0.88 -15.20
CA LEU A 102 8.16 0.52 -15.04
C LEU A 102 8.77 1.41 -16.14
N SER A 103 8.30 2.65 -16.23
CA SER A 103 8.81 3.63 -17.18
C SER A 103 10.11 4.26 -16.69
N ALA A 104 11.15 4.23 -17.53
CA ALA A 104 12.40 4.94 -17.25
C ALA A 104 12.19 6.46 -17.08
N ALA A 105 11.21 7.04 -17.80
CA ALA A 105 10.86 8.45 -17.69
C ALA A 105 10.23 8.84 -16.35
N ARG A 106 9.72 7.85 -15.60
CA ARG A 106 9.05 8.03 -14.31
C ARG A 106 9.60 7.09 -13.23
N CYS A 107 10.88 6.74 -13.33
CA CYS A 107 11.52 5.79 -12.43
C CYS A 107 11.54 6.23 -10.96
N GLY A 108 11.62 7.53 -10.67
CA GLY A 108 11.63 8.01 -9.27
C GLY A 108 12.77 7.36 -8.47
N ALA A 109 12.44 6.72 -7.35
CA ALA A 109 13.38 5.98 -6.50
C ALA A 109 13.54 4.49 -6.87
N GLN A 110 13.17 4.11 -8.09
CA GLN A 110 13.41 2.77 -8.64
C GLN A 110 14.77 2.73 -9.33
N ASN A 111 15.57 1.68 -9.13
CA ASN A 111 16.89 1.57 -9.73
C ASN A 111 16.79 1.39 -11.26
N PRO A 112 17.22 2.38 -12.08
CA PRO A 112 17.03 2.33 -13.53
C PRO A 112 17.76 1.16 -14.21
N ALA A 113 18.81 0.62 -13.60
CA ALA A 113 19.59 -0.49 -14.14
C ALA A 113 18.81 -1.81 -14.22
N TYR A 114 17.72 -1.94 -13.47
CA TYR A 114 16.90 -3.15 -13.41
C TYR A 114 15.52 -2.98 -14.05
N LEU A 115 15.21 -1.80 -14.60
CA LEU A 115 13.99 -1.60 -15.37
C LEU A 115 14.01 -2.47 -16.62
N SER A 116 12.89 -3.12 -16.89
CA SER A 116 12.73 -4.02 -18.04
C SER A 116 11.35 -3.87 -18.68
N ASP A 117 11.19 -4.42 -19.87
CA ASP A 117 9.84 -4.64 -20.43
C ASP A 117 9.21 -5.87 -19.77
N PRO A 118 7.88 -5.87 -19.55
CA PRO A 118 7.13 -7.04 -19.10
C PRO A 118 7.52 -8.35 -19.81
N ASP A 119 7.81 -9.38 -19.02
CA ASP A 119 8.03 -10.74 -19.50
C ASP A 119 7.19 -11.72 -18.67
N VAL A 120 6.32 -12.48 -19.34
CA VAL A 120 5.38 -13.40 -18.66
C VAL A 120 6.11 -14.60 -18.05
N GLY A 121 7.27 -14.99 -18.59
CA GLY A 121 8.10 -16.05 -18.04
C GLY A 121 8.73 -15.65 -16.70
N ASP A 122 9.33 -14.46 -16.65
CA ASP A 122 9.86 -13.91 -15.41
C ASP A 122 8.76 -13.62 -14.39
N PHE A 123 7.60 -13.14 -14.82
CA PHE A 123 6.43 -13.00 -13.95
C PHE A 123 6.00 -14.34 -13.35
N ALA A 124 5.91 -15.40 -14.15
CA ALA A 124 5.56 -16.74 -13.66
C ALA A 124 6.56 -17.24 -12.60
N ARG A 125 7.86 -17.00 -12.81
CA ARG A 125 8.91 -17.34 -11.81
C ARG A 125 8.69 -16.60 -10.49
N MET A 126 8.32 -15.32 -10.54
CA MET A 126 8.01 -14.53 -9.34
C MET A 126 6.73 -15.02 -8.64
N VAL A 127 5.68 -15.36 -9.39
CA VAL A 127 4.44 -15.95 -8.85
C VAL A 127 4.74 -17.27 -8.14
N ASP A 128 5.54 -18.15 -8.76
CA ASP A 128 5.94 -19.44 -8.18
C ASP A 128 6.73 -19.23 -6.87
N ALA A 129 7.70 -18.31 -6.88
CA ALA A 129 8.50 -18.00 -5.70
C ALA A 129 7.66 -17.44 -4.53
N ALA A 130 6.60 -16.68 -4.85
CA ALA A 130 5.70 -16.13 -3.86
C ALA A 130 4.73 -17.16 -3.25
N ARG A 131 4.62 -18.37 -3.81
CA ARG A 131 3.78 -19.47 -3.28
C ARG A 131 2.32 -19.06 -2.99
N GLY A 132 1.74 -18.27 -3.89
CA GLY A 132 0.37 -17.77 -3.76
C GLY A 132 0.19 -16.56 -2.82
N THR A 133 1.28 -15.96 -2.35
CA THR A 133 1.24 -14.75 -1.50
C THR A 133 1.41 -13.45 -2.28
N LEU A 134 1.76 -13.49 -3.58
CA LEU A 134 1.79 -12.28 -4.41
C LEU A 134 0.36 -11.79 -4.65
N ARG A 135 0.07 -10.55 -4.26
CA ARG A 135 -1.28 -9.94 -4.32
C ARG A 135 -1.41 -8.84 -5.33
N MET A 136 -0.32 -8.12 -5.60
CA MET A 136 -0.34 -6.96 -6.48
C MET A 136 0.98 -6.81 -7.25
N ILE A 137 0.89 -6.30 -8.47
CA ILE A 137 2.04 -5.86 -9.26
C ILE A 137 1.76 -4.49 -9.89
N THR A 138 2.68 -3.55 -9.74
CA THR A 138 2.65 -2.25 -10.42
C THR A 138 3.40 -2.34 -11.75
N VAL A 139 2.76 -1.87 -12.83
CA VAL A 139 3.31 -1.85 -14.19
C VAL A 139 3.04 -0.51 -14.88
N ALA A 140 3.98 -0.09 -15.73
CA ALA A 140 3.77 1.01 -16.65
C ALA A 140 3.10 0.49 -17.95
N PRO A 141 1.85 0.88 -18.26
CA PRO A 141 1.06 0.30 -19.35
C PRO A 141 1.62 0.58 -20.76
N GLU A 142 2.48 1.59 -20.92
CA GLU A 142 3.13 1.89 -22.20
C GLU A 142 4.30 0.93 -22.52
N ARG A 143 4.71 0.08 -21.58
CA ARG A 143 5.81 -0.88 -21.77
C ARG A 143 5.41 -2.03 -22.68
N GLN A 144 6.35 -2.53 -23.47
CA GLN A 144 6.08 -3.62 -24.41
C GLN A 144 5.74 -4.90 -23.64
N GLY A 145 4.59 -5.49 -23.92
CA GLY A 145 4.13 -6.71 -23.23
C GLY A 145 3.22 -6.46 -22.02
N ALA A 146 2.92 -5.20 -21.67
CA ALA A 146 2.05 -4.89 -20.53
C ALA A 146 0.67 -5.55 -20.61
N ALA A 147 0.05 -5.59 -21.80
CA ALA A 147 -1.24 -6.27 -21.99
C ALA A 147 -1.17 -7.77 -21.68
N ALA A 148 -0.13 -8.46 -22.16
CA ALA A 148 0.06 -9.89 -21.88
C ALA A 148 0.35 -10.15 -20.38
N LEU A 149 1.07 -9.24 -19.72
CA LEU A 149 1.26 -9.29 -18.28
C LEU A 149 -0.05 -9.09 -17.51
N ILE A 150 -0.90 -8.15 -17.94
CA ILE A 150 -2.22 -7.91 -17.32
C ILE A 150 -3.09 -9.18 -17.39
N ASP A 151 -3.11 -9.85 -18.53
CA ASP A 151 -3.83 -11.13 -18.68
C ASP A 151 -3.25 -12.22 -17.77
N ALA A 152 -1.92 -12.35 -17.73
CA ALA A 152 -1.24 -13.35 -16.91
C ALA A 152 -1.45 -13.10 -15.40
N ALA A 153 -1.40 -11.85 -14.96
CA ALA A 153 -1.60 -11.47 -13.56
C ALA A 153 -3.03 -11.77 -13.10
N GLN A 154 -4.05 -11.43 -13.92
CA GLN A 154 -5.44 -11.79 -13.62
C GLN A 154 -5.64 -13.30 -13.53
N ALA A 155 -5.05 -14.08 -14.45
CA ALA A 155 -5.11 -15.54 -14.40
C ALA A 155 -4.45 -16.12 -13.13
N ALA A 156 -3.44 -15.45 -12.59
CA ALA A 156 -2.78 -15.79 -11.34
C ALA A 156 -3.50 -15.25 -10.08
N GLY A 157 -4.57 -14.47 -10.23
CA GLY A 157 -5.26 -13.82 -9.12
C GLY A 157 -4.46 -12.66 -8.48
N VAL A 158 -3.54 -12.07 -9.25
CA VAL A 158 -2.71 -10.92 -8.84
C VAL A 158 -3.35 -9.64 -9.38
N THR A 159 -3.57 -8.68 -8.49
CA THR A 159 -4.08 -7.34 -8.83
C THR A 159 -3.05 -6.58 -9.65
N VAL A 160 -3.47 -5.93 -10.73
CA VAL A 160 -2.56 -5.07 -11.52
C VAL A 160 -2.82 -3.61 -11.19
N ALA A 161 -1.75 -2.93 -10.80
CA ALA A 161 -1.71 -1.50 -10.56
C ALA A 161 -0.99 -0.77 -11.69
N VAL A 162 -1.50 0.40 -12.07
CA VAL A 162 -0.86 1.31 -13.04
C VAL A 162 -0.07 2.36 -12.27
N GLY A 163 1.24 2.40 -12.48
CA GLY A 163 2.15 3.29 -11.74
C GLY A 163 3.49 3.45 -12.42
N HIS A 164 4.28 4.44 -11.98
CA HIS A 164 5.59 4.76 -12.56
C HIS A 164 5.55 4.83 -14.10
N THR A 165 4.58 5.56 -14.64
CA THR A 165 4.17 5.52 -16.05
C THR A 165 4.17 6.91 -16.68
N ASP A 166 4.79 6.99 -17.86
CA ASP A 166 4.62 8.10 -18.79
C ASP A 166 3.61 7.71 -19.89
N GLY A 167 2.59 6.93 -19.55
CA GLY A 167 1.51 6.54 -20.45
C GLY A 167 0.58 7.72 -20.77
N THR A 168 0.02 7.71 -21.96
CA THR A 168 -1.11 8.58 -22.35
C THR A 168 -2.38 8.16 -21.63
N TYR A 169 -3.42 9.00 -21.70
CA TYR A 169 -4.74 8.63 -21.21
C TYR A 169 -5.24 7.35 -21.89
N ASP A 170 -5.06 7.21 -23.20
CA ASP A 170 -5.55 6.05 -23.97
C ASP A 170 -4.82 4.75 -23.58
N GLU A 171 -3.49 4.79 -23.39
CA GLU A 171 -2.72 3.61 -22.96
C GLU A 171 -3.13 3.16 -21.55
N CYS A 172 -3.31 4.09 -20.62
CA CYS A 172 -3.75 3.77 -19.27
C CYS A 172 -5.20 3.27 -19.24
N SER A 173 -6.09 3.91 -20.00
CA SER A 173 -7.49 3.50 -20.12
C SER A 173 -7.62 2.11 -20.73
N ALA A 174 -6.79 1.77 -21.72
CA ALA A 174 -6.72 0.43 -22.29
C ALA A 174 -6.27 -0.61 -21.25
N ALA A 175 -5.30 -0.27 -20.38
CA ALA A 175 -4.86 -1.16 -19.31
C ALA A 175 -5.97 -1.41 -18.26
N PHE A 176 -6.70 -0.38 -17.85
CA PHE A 176 -7.85 -0.53 -16.96
C PHE A 176 -8.97 -1.35 -17.61
N ALA A 177 -9.26 -1.12 -18.90
CA ALA A 177 -10.22 -1.91 -19.66
C ALA A 177 -9.79 -3.38 -19.82
N ALA A 178 -8.48 -3.65 -19.82
CA ALA A 178 -7.92 -5.00 -19.86
C ALA A 178 -7.92 -5.70 -18.49
N GLY A 179 -8.20 -4.99 -17.39
CA GLY A 179 -8.35 -5.58 -16.06
C GLY A 179 -7.38 -5.07 -15.00
N ALA A 180 -6.53 -4.09 -15.29
CA ALA A 180 -5.90 -3.32 -14.21
C ALA A 180 -6.97 -2.61 -13.38
N SER A 181 -6.74 -2.45 -12.08
CA SER A 181 -7.78 -1.97 -11.16
C SER A 181 -7.30 -1.01 -10.08
N VAL A 182 -5.99 -0.81 -9.95
CA VAL A 182 -5.38 0.10 -8.98
C VAL A 182 -4.52 1.13 -9.74
N ALA A 183 -4.46 2.36 -9.23
CA ALA A 183 -3.47 3.36 -9.62
C ALA A 183 -2.53 3.58 -8.45
N THR A 184 -1.26 3.23 -8.64
CA THR A 184 -0.21 3.30 -7.62
C THR A 184 0.08 4.75 -7.26
N HIS A 185 0.17 5.07 -5.96
CA HIS A 185 0.43 6.39 -5.35
C HIS A 185 0.12 7.59 -6.27
N LEU A 186 -1.15 7.75 -6.65
CA LEU A 186 -1.65 8.69 -7.66
C LEU A 186 -0.92 10.04 -7.61
N PHE A 187 -0.60 10.59 -8.79
CA PHE A 187 0.27 11.75 -9.03
C PHE A 187 1.78 11.47 -8.96
N ASN A 188 2.25 10.58 -8.10
CA ASN A 188 3.67 10.27 -7.92
C ASN A 188 4.12 9.26 -8.99
N GLY A 189 5.32 9.44 -9.55
CA GLY A 189 5.77 8.59 -10.67
C GLY A 189 4.87 8.65 -11.90
N MET A 190 4.09 9.72 -12.10
CA MET A 190 3.18 9.85 -13.25
C MET A 190 3.47 11.15 -14.01
N ARG A 191 3.07 11.20 -15.29
CA ARG A 191 2.96 12.50 -15.96
C ARG A 191 1.84 13.35 -15.33
N PRO A 192 2.02 14.68 -15.24
CA PRO A 192 1.03 15.55 -14.60
C PRO A 192 -0.32 15.55 -15.33
N LEU A 193 -1.39 15.76 -14.57
CA LEU A 193 -2.74 15.95 -15.10
C LEU A 193 -2.80 17.27 -15.89
N HIS A 194 -3.21 17.19 -17.16
CA HIS A 194 -3.45 18.37 -17.99
C HIS A 194 -4.83 18.27 -18.67
N HIS A 195 -5.58 19.36 -18.72
CA HIS A 195 -6.98 19.38 -19.22
C HIS A 195 -7.17 18.89 -20.67
N ARG A 196 -6.13 18.92 -21.52
CA ARG A 196 -6.14 18.37 -22.89
C ARG A 196 -5.48 17.00 -23.02
N GLU A 197 -4.71 16.60 -22.03
CA GLU A 197 -3.95 15.36 -21.98
C GLU A 197 -4.01 14.85 -20.54
N PRO A 198 -5.10 14.16 -20.16
CA PRO A 198 -5.35 13.84 -18.75
C PRO A 198 -4.34 12.84 -18.18
N GLY A 199 -3.68 12.07 -19.05
CA GLY A 199 -2.65 11.10 -18.67
C GLY A 199 -3.16 10.01 -17.73
N PRO A 200 -2.24 9.37 -16.97
CA PRO A 200 -2.56 8.28 -16.06
C PRO A 200 -3.52 8.69 -14.95
N ILE A 201 -3.39 9.93 -14.44
CA ILE A 201 -4.23 10.45 -13.36
C ILE A 201 -5.69 10.55 -13.83
N GLY A 202 -5.92 11.17 -14.99
CA GLY A 202 -7.25 11.30 -15.56
C GLY A 202 -7.86 9.94 -15.90
N ALA A 203 -7.08 9.03 -16.50
CA ALA A 203 -7.54 7.69 -16.84
C ALA A 203 -7.95 6.88 -15.60
N SER A 204 -7.17 6.96 -14.51
CA SER A 204 -7.45 6.24 -13.26
C SER A 204 -8.76 6.69 -12.63
N LEU A 205 -8.98 8.01 -12.55
CA LEU A 205 -10.22 8.56 -12.03
C LEU A 205 -11.38 8.18 -12.94
N ASP A 206 -11.26 8.37 -14.25
CA ASP A 206 -12.34 8.10 -15.21
C ASP A 206 -12.76 6.62 -15.24
N ALA A 207 -11.80 5.69 -15.19
CA ALA A 207 -12.06 4.25 -15.13
C ALA A 207 -12.69 3.78 -13.80
N GLY A 208 -12.69 4.61 -12.77
CA GLY A 208 -13.15 4.23 -11.43
C GLY A 208 -12.24 3.21 -10.76
N ALA A 209 -10.94 3.26 -11.06
CA ALA A 209 -9.91 2.46 -10.41
C ALA A 209 -9.80 2.81 -8.92
N TRP A 210 -9.30 1.87 -8.11
CA TRP A 210 -8.80 2.20 -6.78
C TRP A 210 -7.60 3.12 -6.91
N VAL A 211 -7.54 4.19 -6.12
CA VAL A 211 -6.47 5.18 -6.20
C VAL A 211 -5.72 5.26 -4.89
N GLU A 212 -4.45 4.85 -4.92
CA GLU A 212 -3.56 4.94 -3.76
C GLU A 212 -3.12 6.38 -3.53
N LEU A 213 -3.07 6.81 -2.26
CA LEU A 213 -2.74 8.17 -1.86
C LEU A 213 -1.80 8.14 -0.65
N ILE A 214 -0.60 8.71 -0.80
CA ILE A 214 0.37 8.92 0.28
C ILE A 214 0.02 10.23 0.99
N ASN A 215 -0.60 10.14 2.17
CA ASN A 215 -1.10 11.30 2.90
C ASN A 215 -0.15 11.78 4.01
N ASP A 216 1.11 12.08 3.66
CA ASP A 216 2.13 12.60 4.58
C ASP A 216 2.27 14.13 4.55
N GLY A 217 1.51 14.82 3.68
CA GLY A 217 1.61 16.26 3.45
C GLY A 217 2.84 16.70 2.66
N ILE A 218 3.65 15.76 2.16
CA ILE A 218 4.86 15.99 1.37
C ILE A 218 4.63 15.51 -0.06
N HIS A 219 4.15 14.28 -0.24
CA HIS A 219 3.80 13.70 -1.54
C HIS A 219 2.56 14.35 -2.13
N LEU A 220 1.58 14.64 -1.28
CA LEU A 220 0.32 15.28 -1.67
C LEU A 220 0.02 16.49 -0.82
N HIS A 221 -0.35 17.58 -1.49
CA HIS A 221 -0.94 18.73 -0.82
C HIS A 221 -2.34 18.35 -0.28
N PRO A 222 -2.75 18.79 0.93
CA PRO A 222 -4.06 18.44 1.49
C PRO A 222 -5.27 18.81 0.61
N ALA A 223 -5.15 19.86 -0.21
CA ALA A 223 -6.17 20.19 -1.19
C ALA A 223 -6.29 19.15 -2.32
N THR A 224 -5.18 18.55 -2.76
CA THR A 224 -5.18 17.48 -3.77
C THR A 224 -5.84 16.23 -3.21
N LEU A 225 -5.53 15.87 -1.96
CA LEU A 225 -6.20 14.77 -1.25
C LEU A 225 -7.72 14.94 -1.27
N ARG A 226 -8.23 16.11 -0.85
CA ARG A 226 -9.66 16.41 -0.85
C ARG A 226 -10.30 16.33 -2.23
N VAL A 227 -9.64 16.84 -3.27
CA VAL A 227 -10.15 16.76 -4.65
C VAL A 227 -10.33 15.32 -5.10
N VAL A 228 -9.37 14.43 -4.80
CA VAL A 228 -9.49 13.01 -5.16
C VAL A 228 -10.60 12.35 -4.36
N LEU A 229 -10.66 12.58 -3.04
CA LEU A 229 -11.69 12.02 -2.17
C LEU A 229 -13.11 12.51 -2.51
N GLU A 230 -13.26 13.73 -3.01
CA GLU A 230 -14.54 14.22 -3.51
C GLU A 230 -14.91 13.60 -4.87
N ALA A 231 -13.92 13.40 -5.75
CA ALA A 231 -14.15 12.81 -7.06
C ALA A 231 -14.45 11.31 -7.00
N ARG A 232 -13.82 10.57 -6.07
CA ARG A 232 -13.88 9.10 -5.95
C ARG A 232 -13.83 8.64 -4.48
N PRO A 233 -14.80 9.04 -3.63
CA PRO A 233 -14.78 8.69 -2.21
C PRO A 233 -14.77 7.18 -1.98
N GLU A 234 -15.48 6.42 -2.80
CA GLU A 234 -15.60 4.96 -2.69
C GLU A 234 -14.40 4.17 -3.26
N ARG A 235 -13.41 4.85 -3.84
CA ARG A 235 -12.23 4.22 -4.46
C ARG A 235 -10.90 4.72 -3.92
N ALA A 236 -10.89 5.69 -3.02
CA ALA A 236 -9.66 6.18 -2.43
C ALA A 236 -9.07 5.16 -1.45
N VAL A 237 -7.76 4.94 -1.56
CA VAL A 237 -6.99 4.05 -0.70
C VAL A 237 -5.84 4.85 -0.10
N LEU A 238 -5.78 4.96 1.22
CA LEU A 238 -4.61 5.47 1.91
C LEU A 238 -3.56 4.36 1.97
N ILE A 239 -2.34 4.70 1.61
CA ILE A 239 -1.16 3.86 1.74
C ILE A 239 -0.07 4.63 2.48
N THR A 240 0.90 3.93 3.05
CA THR A 240 2.05 4.62 3.63
C THR A 240 3.13 4.89 2.61
N ASP A 241 3.40 3.96 1.69
CA ASP A 241 4.65 3.93 0.91
C ASP A 241 5.88 4.05 1.85
N ALA A 242 5.76 3.54 3.08
CA ALA A 242 6.78 3.72 4.10
C ALA A 242 8.05 2.93 3.76
N ILE A 243 9.20 3.50 4.07
CA ILE A 243 10.49 2.81 4.00
C ILE A 243 11.00 2.46 5.40
N ALA A 244 12.12 1.73 5.46
CA ALA A 244 12.78 1.37 6.73
C ALA A 244 13.01 2.54 7.70
N ALA A 245 13.06 3.78 7.18
CA ALA A 245 13.21 4.99 7.98
C ALA A 245 11.95 5.42 8.76
N ALA A 246 10.76 4.88 8.47
CA ALA A 246 9.57 5.17 9.26
C ALA A 246 9.80 4.80 10.73
N GLY A 247 9.49 5.71 11.65
CA GLY A 247 9.76 5.51 13.09
C GLY A 247 11.21 5.75 13.53
N LEU A 248 12.13 6.11 12.62
CA LEU A 248 13.51 6.45 12.95
C LEU A 248 13.77 7.97 12.88
N PRO A 249 14.82 8.48 13.55
CA PRO A 249 15.25 9.86 13.38
C PRO A 249 15.76 10.15 11.96
N ASP A 250 15.73 11.43 11.58
CA ASP A 250 16.39 11.93 10.36
C ASP A 250 17.84 11.41 10.24
N GLY A 251 18.25 11.04 9.03
CA GLY A 251 19.55 10.44 8.79
C GLY A 251 19.68 9.77 7.43
N GLU A 252 20.70 8.91 7.33
CA GLU A 252 21.03 8.15 6.13
C GLU A 252 20.44 6.74 6.18
N HIS A 253 19.75 6.35 5.13
CA HIS A 253 19.01 5.09 4.99
C HIS A 253 19.21 4.51 3.58
N ARG A 254 18.54 3.39 3.31
CA ARG A 254 18.53 2.74 2.00
C ARG A 254 17.12 2.30 1.60
N LEU A 255 16.89 2.25 0.29
CA LEU A 255 15.71 1.64 -0.34
C LEU A 255 16.18 0.94 -1.63
N GLY A 256 15.97 -0.37 -1.75
CA GLY A 256 16.36 -1.09 -2.98
C GLY A 256 17.85 -0.98 -3.33
N GLY A 257 18.71 -0.83 -2.32
CA GLY A 257 20.14 -0.59 -2.48
C GLY A 257 20.53 0.87 -2.78
N LEU A 258 19.59 1.75 -3.08
CA LEU A 258 19.84 3.18 -3.29
C LEU A 258 19.99 3.91 -1.96
N ALA A 259 20.84 4.95 -1.92
CA ALA A 259 21.02 5.79 -0.74
C ALA A 259 19.89 6.81 -0.61
N VAL A 260 19.34 6.94 0.59
CA VAL A 260 18.24 7.84 0.93
C VAL A 260 18.66 8.69 2.13
N THR A 261 18.44 10.00 2.04
CA THR A 261 18.58 10.93 3.17
C THR A 261 17.19 11.36 3.61
N VAL A 262 16.90 11.19 4.90
CA VAL A 262 15.68 11.70 5.54
C VAL A 262 16.01 13.00 6.25
N LYS A 263 15.23 14.04 5.95
CA LYS A 263 15.35 15.34 6.59
C LYS A 263 13.97 15.96 6.77
N ASP A 264 13.69 16.43 7.98
CA ASP A 264 12.39 16.98 8.38
C ASP A 264 11.24 16.00 8.05
N GLY A 265 11.49 14.69 8.20
CA GLY A 265 10.57 13.60 7.84
C GLY A 265 10.42 13.31 6.33
N ALA A 266 11.08 14.06 5.44
CA ALA A 266 11.03 13.81 4.00
C ALA A 266 12.16 12.87 3.56
N ALA A 267 11.82 11.67 3.09
CA ALA A 267 12.75 10.71 2.50
C ALA A 267 13.04 11.05 1.03
N ARG A 268 14.32 11.27 0.68
CA ARG A 268 14.75 11.57 -0.69
C ARG A 268 15.99 10.78 -1.05
N LEU A 269 16.11 10.38 -2.31
CA LEU A 269 17.37 9.86 -2.83
C LEU A 269 18.49 10.87 -2.56
N THR A 270 19.59 10.41 -1.96
CA THR A 270 20.76 11.25 -1.66
C THR A 270 21.32 11.86 -2.95
N GLU A 271 21.29 11.09 -4.03
CA GLU A 271 21.57 11.59 -5.38
C GLU A 271 20.27 11.94 -6.11
N GLY A 272 20.19 13.14 -6.69
CA GLY A 272 19.06 13.57 -7.51
C GLY A 272 17.84 14.11 -6.74
N GLY A 273 17.68 13.80 -5.44
CA GLY A 273 16.70 14.44 -4.55
C GLY A 273 15.23 14.07 -4.79
N SER A 274 14.96 13.08 -5.63
CA SER A 274 13.61 12.50 -5.82
C SER A 274 13.10 11.94 -4.50
N LEU A 275 11.80 12.06 -4.25
CA LEU A 275 11.17 11.38 -3.11
C LEU A 275 11.37 9.86 -3.23
N ALA A 276 11.62 9.20 -2.11
CA ALA A 276 11.99 7.79 -2.05
C ALA A 276 11.18 7.10 -0.93
N GLY A 277 9.92 6.80 -1.25
CA GLY A 277 8.91 6.43 -0.26
C GLY A 277 8.71 7.52 0.79
N SER A 278 8.12 7.13 1.92
CA SER A 278 7.78 8.03 3.02
C SER A 278 8.27 7.50 4.38
N THR A 279 8.10 8.31 5.42
CA THR A 279 8.23 7.88 6.82
C THR A 279 6.87 7.79 7.52
N LEU A 280 5.78 7.64 6.76
CA LEU A 280 4.39 7.70 7.21
C LEU A 280 3.98 6.42 7.95
N THR A 281 3.08 6.56 8.92
CA THR A 281 2.34 5.46 9.54
C THR A 281 0.85 5.61 9.24
N MET A 282 0.10 4.51 9.24
CA MET A 282 -1.30 4.56 8.78
C MET A 282 -2.21 5.37 9.72
N ASP A 283 -1.96 5.32 11.04
CA ASP A 283 -2.63 6.19 12.01
C ASP A 283 -2.36 7.68 11.74
N ASP A 284 -1.13 8.05 11.36
CA ASP A 284 -0.80 9.42 10.94
C ASP A 284 -1.49 9.80 9.64
N ALA A 285 -1.57 8.88 8.67
CA ALA A 285 -2.29 9.09 7.41
C ALA A 285 -3.78 9.40 7.64
N VAL A 286 -4.43 8.67 8.56
CA VAL A 286 -5.84 8.90 8.94
C VAL A 286 -5.99 10.23 9.70
N ARG A 287 -5.13 10.51 10.68
CA ARG A 287 -5.12 11.78 11.44
C ARG A 287 -4.99 12.98 10.50
N ARG A 288 -4.09 12.92 9.53
CA ARG A 288 -3.87 13.97 8.54
C ARG A 288 -5.06 14.15 7.61
N ALA A 289 -5.75 13.08 7.22
CA ALA A 289 -6.95 13.18 6.41
C ALA A 289 -8.04 13.94 7.17
N VAL A 290 -8.29 13.59 8.43
CA VAL A 290 -9.28 14.28 9.26
C VAL A 290 -8.88 15.74 9.53
N ALA A 291 -7.59 16.01 9.79
CA ALA A 291 -7.08 17.37 9.92
C ALA A 291 -7.20 18.20 8.63
N ALA A 292 -7.34 17.54 7.48
CA ALA A 292 -7.63 18.15 6.19
C ALA A 292 -9.14 18.18 5.87
N ASP A 293 -10.01 18.15 6.88
CA ASP A 293 -11.47 18.20 6.79
C ASP A 293 -12.12 17.01 6.05
N VAL A 294 -11.42 15.87 5.95
CA VAL A 294 -12.03 14.63 5.46
C VAL A 294 -12.89 14.01 6.57
N PRO A 295 -14.14 13.61 6.29
CA PRO A 295 -14.97 12.94 7.29
C PRO A 295 -14.30 11.65 7.81
N LEU A 296 -14.26 11.49 9.14
CA LEU A 296 -13.63 10.33 9.79
C LEU A 296 -14.07 8.97 9.19
N PRO A 297 -15.37 8.71 8.92
CA PRO A 297 -15.78 7.44 8.30
C PRO A 297 -15.13 7.18 6.94
N LEU A 298 -14.91 8.22 6.13
CA LEU A 298 -14.26 8.11 4.83
C LEU A 298 -12.75 7.87 4.99
N ALA A 299 -12.09 8.60 5.89
CA ALA A 299 -10.67 8.40 6.19
C ALA A 299 -10.41 6.97 6.69
N VAL A 300 -11.26 6.47 7.60
CA VAL A 300 -11.19 5.09 8.09
C VAL A 300 -11.46 4.10 6.97
N ALA A 301 -12.48 4.28 6.15
CA ALA A 301 -12.77 3.37 5.02
C ALA A 301 -11.59 3.30 4.03
N ALA A 302 -10.98 4.46 3.71
CA ALA A 302 -9.81 4.55 2.85
C ALA A 302 -8.56 3.87 3.43
N ALA A 303 -8.48 3.69 4.76
CA ALA A 303 -7.40 2.97 5.45
C ALA A 303 -7.79 1.53 5.85
N THR A 304 -9.00 1.05 5.55
CA THR A 304 -9.50 -0.26 6.00
C THR A 304 -10.19 -1.03 4.87
N SER A 305 -11.49 -0.79 4.65
CA SER A 305 -12.32 -1.58 3.73
C SER A 305 -11.96 -1.37 2.27
N HIS A 306 -11.53 -0.16 1.88
CA HIS A 306 -11.12 0.14 0.51
C HIS A 306 -9.83 -0.61 0.11
N PRO A 307 -8.70 -0.49 0.84
CA PRO A 307 -7.51 -1.28 0.54
C PRO A 307 -7.78 -2.79 0.58
N ALA A 308 -8.57 -3.28 1.55
CA ALA A 308 -8.94 -4.70 1.61
C ALA A 308 -9.70 -5.15 0.36
N ALA A 309 -10.64 -4.34 -0.14
CA ALA A 309 -11.38 -4.62 -1.36
C ALA A 309 -10.50 -4.51 -2.62
N ALA A 310 -9.55 -3.57 -2.65
CA ALA A 310 -8.67 -3.33 -3.80
C ALA A 310 -7.82 -4.56 -4.16
N VAL A 311 -7.38 -5.32 -3.17
CA VAL A 311 -6.51 -6.51 -3.35
C VAL A 311 -7.15 -7.82 -2.90
N GLY A 312 -8.48 -7.82 -2.67
CA GLY A 312 -9.24 -9.04 -2.37
C GLY A 312 -8.96 -9.68 -1.01
N LEU A 313 -8.58 -8.90 0.01
CA LEU A 313 -8.40 -9.39 1.39
C LEU A 313 -9.74 -9.56 2.10
N THR A 314 -10.45 -10.64 1.75
CA THR A 314 -11.75 -10.99 2.34
C THR A 314 -11.66 -11.13 3.86
N GLY A 315 -12.62 -10.53 4.58
CA GLY A 315 -12.67 -10.64 6.04
C GLY A 315 -11.76 -9.65 6.79
N ARG A 316 -11.08 -8.73 6.08
CA ARG A 316 -10.24 -7.67 6.68
C ARG A 316 -10.83 -6.30 6.37
N GLY A 317 -10.46 -5.30 7.17
CA GLY A 317 -10.86 -3.91 6.95
C GLY A 317 -12.34 -3.60 7.26
N SER A 318 -13.07 -4.50 7.92
CA SER A 318 -14.45 -4.25 8.37
C SER A 318 -14.75 -4.92 9.71
N ILE A 319 -15.70 -4.37 10.46
CA ILE A 319 -16.28 -5.00 11.65
C ILE A 319 -17.58 -5.67 11.22
N ALA A 320 -17.55 -6.98 10.99
CA ALA A 320 -18.73 -7.74 10.57
C ALA A 320 -18.80 -9.11 11.24
N ILE A 321 -20.02 -9.57 11.52
CA ILE A 321 -20.26 -10.89 12.12
C ILE A 321 -19.58 -11.98 11.29
N GLY A 322 -18.85 -12.86 11.96
CA GLY A 322 -18.10 -13.97 11.34
C GLY A 322 -16.70 -13.60 10.85
N GLN A 323 -16.28 -12.33 10.93
CA GLN A 323 -14.91 -11.92 10.57
C GLN A 323 -13.97 -11.94 11.79
N PRO A 324 -12.64 -11.98 11.59
CA PRO A 324 -11.65 -11.69 12.63
C PRO A 324 -11.96 -10.40 13.39
N ALA A 325 -11.69 -10.39 14.69
CA ALA A 325 -11.90 -9.21 15.53
C ALA A 325 -10.62 -8.37 15.57
N ASP A 326 -10.13 -7.96 14.41
CA ASP A 326 -8.98 -7.06 14.31
C ASP A 326 -9.49 -5.63 14.50
N LEU A 327 -9.38 -5.13 15.72
CA LEU A 327 -10.02 -3.89 16.15
C LEU A 327 -8.99 -2.89 16.69
N LEU A 328 -9.25 -1.62 16.40
CA LEU A 328 -8.51 -0.49 16.94
C LEU A 328 -9.44 0.37 17.80
N GLN A 329 -8.95 0.76 18.97
CA GLN A 329 -9.48 1.89 19.68
C GLN A 329 -8.80 3.15 19.15
N LEU A 330 -9.59 4.16 18.79
CA LEU A 330 -9.09 5.48 18.44
C LEU A 330 -9.35 6.44 19.62
N SER A 331 -8.30 7.11 20.07
CA SER A 331 -8.40 8.20 21.04
C SER A 331 -9.07 9.45 20.44
N ASP A 332 -9.31 10.48 21.27
CA ASP A 332 -9.89 11.75 20.81
C ASP A 332 -9.02 12.47 19.76
N ASP A 333 -7.71 12.30 19.81
CA ASP A 333 -6.75 12.79 18.80
C ASP A 333 -6.51 11.79 17.65
N LEU A 334 -7.30 10.71 17.62
CA LEU A 334 -7.27 9.63 16.63
C LEU A 334 -5.93 8.87 16.57
N ALA A 335 -5.16 8.86 17.67
CA ALA A 335 -4.10 7.88 17.82
C ALA A 335 -4.74 6.48 17.90
N ALA A 336 -4.16 5.52 17.19
CA ALA A 336 -4.68 4.16 17.12
C ALA A 336 -3.93 3.26 18.11
N ALA A 337 -4.69 2.46 18.88
CA ALA A 337 -4.14 1.41 19.71
C ALA A 337 -4.88 0.08 19.41
N PRO A 338 -4.17 -1.05 19.32
CA PRO A 338 -4.81 -2.36 19.27
C PRO A 338 -5.73 -2.54 20.48
N VAL A 339 -6.94 -3.04 20.25
CA VAL A 339 -7.84 -3.38 21.36
C VAL A 339 -7.22 -4.57 22.12
N PRO A 340 -7.02 -4.48 23.45
CA PRO A 340 -6.50 -5.59 24.21
C PRO A 340 -7.44 -6.79 24.07
N THR A 341 -6.90 -7.95 23.69
CA THR A 341 -7.59 -9.22 23.95
C THR A 341 -7.67 -9.39 25.46
N PRO A 342 -8.88 -9.62 26.04
CA PRO A 342 -8.98 -10.01 27.44
C PRO A 342 -8.04 -11.19 27.70
N ALA A 343 -7.23 -11.11 28.76
CA ALA A 343 -6.40 -12.24 29.15
C ALA A 343 -7.30 -13.42 29.50
N ASP A 344 -7.04 -14.58 28.89
CA ASP A 344 -7.67 -15.86 29.23
C ASP A 344 -7.48 -16.23 30.72
#